data_AF-A0A523MFJ4-F1
#
_entry.id   AF-A0A523MFJ4-F1
#
_cell.length_a   1.000
_cell.length_b   1.000
_cell.length_c   1.000
_cell.angle_alpha   90.00
_cell.angle_beta   90.00
_cell.angle_gamma   90.00
#
_symmetry.space_group_name_H-M   'P 1'
#
loop_
_entity.id
_entity.type
_entity.pdbx_description
1 polymer ?
#
loop_
_entity_poly.entity_id
_entity_poly.type
_entity_poly.pdbx_seq_one_letter_code
_entity_poly.pdbx_strand_id
1 'polypeptide(L)'
;MSEDGVNLSKIRGDWKFHMDYLQNAFEQTLKREASSWAVLGGDAVIATNVQAQQDLWAELKASANDAGTINTTDGKTEEFIVTCRASKSLCDAYEDGDSSAEVEEFAETCRQTRALCDDLAMMKEQRPDGF
;
A
#
# COMPACT_ATOMS: atom_id res chain seq x y z
N MET A 1 -29.63 12.19 -30.05
CA MET A 1 -28.58 11.63 -29.19
C MET A 1 -27.28 11.95 -29.89
N SER A 2 -26.57 13.00 -29.46
CA SER A 2 -25.33 13.42 -30.13
C SER A 2 -24.28 12.32 -30.01
N GLU A 3 -23.62 12.01 -31.12
CA GLU A 3 -22.49 11.07 -31.24
C GLU A 3 -21.19 11.63 -30.63
N ASP A 4 -21.28 12.65 -29.78
CA ASP A 4 -20.14 13.18 -29.05
C ASP A 4 -19.77 12.18 -27.96
N GLY A 5 -18.76 11.36 -28.25
CA GLY A 5 -18.18 10.41 -27.31
C GLY A 5 -17.91 11.10 -25.98
N VAL A 6 -18.45 10.52 -24.90
CA VAL A 6 -18.30 11.05 -23.54
C VAL A 6 -16.80 11.23 -23.25
N ASN A 7 -16.37 12.47 -23.02
CA ASN A 7 -14.97 12.76 -22.69
C ASN A 7 -14.67 12.36 -21.25
N LEU A 8 -14.19 11.13 -21.07
CA LEU A 8 -13.82 10.56 -19.77
C LEU A 8 -12.45 11.04 -19.24
N SER A 9 -11.76 11.97 -19.93
CA SER A 9 -10.42 12.45 -19.50
C SER A 9 -10.40 13.04 -18.09
N LYS A 10 -11.48 13.70 -17.65
CA LYS A 10 -11.59 14.28 -16.29
C LYS A 10 -11.64 13.20 -15.20
N ILE A 11 -12.37 12.11 -15.45
CA ILE A 11 -12.46 10.95 -14.54
C ILE A 11 -11.12 10.21 -14.52
N ARG A 12 -10.46 10.09 -15.68
CA ARG A 12 -9.11 9.54 -15.80
C ARG A 12 -8.05 10.35 -15.03
N GLY A 13 -8.15 11.68 -15.07
CA GLY A 13 -7.26 12.58 -14.33
C GLY A 13 -7.40 12.45 -12.82
N ASP A 14 -8.63 12.30 -12.34
CA ASP A 14 -8.96 12.12 -10.92
C ASP A 14 -8.40 10.79 -10.39
N TRP A 15 -8.59 9.71 -11.14
CA TRP A 15 -8.07 8.40 -10.77
C TRP A 15 -6.55 8.34 -10.71
N LYS A 16 -5.86 8.87 -11.74
CA LYS A 16 -4.40 8.91 -11.79
C LYS A 16 -3.82 9.74 -10.64
N PHE A 17 -4.43 10.88 -10.33
CA PHE A 17 -4.01 11.72 -9.21
C PHE A 17 -4.07 10.96 -7.88
N HIS A 18 -5.15 10.22 -7.62
CA HIS A 18 -5.27 9.41 -6.42
C HIS A 18 -4.30 8.23 -6.39
N MET A 19 -4.04 7.57 -7.53
CA MET A 19 -3.02 6.54 -7.61
C MET A 19 -1.61 7.08 -7.31
N ASP A 20 -1.27 8.27 -7.82
CA ASP A 20 0.02 8.90 -7.53
C ASP A 20 0.14 9.28 -6.05
N TYR A 21 -0.95 9.76 -5.44
CA TYR A 21 -1.01 9.99 -4.00
C TYR A 21 -0.77 8.70 -3.21
N LEU A 22 -1.48 7.62 -3.52
CA LEU A 22 -1.35 6.34 -2.84
C LEU A 22 0.05 5.76 -2.99
N GLN A 23 0.62 5.80 -4.19
CA GLN A 23 1.99 5.34 -4.42
C GLN A 23 3.00 6.07 -3.53
N ASN A 24 2.91 7.39 -3.45
CA ASN A 24 3.78 8.18 -2.58
C ASN A 24 3.52 7.90 -1.08
N ALA A 25 2.26 7.69 -0.69
CA ALA A 25 1.89 7.37 0.68
C ALA A 25 2.44 6.00 1.12
N PHE A 26 2.35 4.98 0.26
CA PHE A 26 2.95 3.67 0.51
C PHE A 26 4.47 3.73 0.63
N GLU A 27 5.15 4.47 -0.26
CA GLU A 27 6.60 4.64 -0.15
C GLU A 27 7.04 5.23 1.19
N GLN A 28 6.31 6.22 1.68
CA GLN A 28 6.63 6.88 2.95
C GLN A 28 6.31 5.99 4.15
N THR A 29 5.13 5.37 4.17
CA THR A 29 4.68 4.53 5.27
C THR A 29 5.51 3.25 5.39
N LEU A 30 5.77 2.53 4.29
CA LEU A 30 6.63 1.34 4.31
C LEU A 30 8.07 1.64 4.70
N LYS A 31 8.60 2.82 4.32
CA LYS A 31 9.92 3.25 4.77
C LYS A 31 9.93 3.52 6.27
N ARG A 32 8.88 4.15 6.80
CA ARG A 32 8.75 4.44 8.23
C ARG A 32 8.57 3.16 9.04
N GLU A 33 7.68 2.26 8.60
CA GLU A 33 7.43 0.94 9.21
C GLU A 33 8.73 0.14 9.35
N ALA A 34 9.53 0.04 8.28
CA ALA A 34 10.83 -0.63 8.34
C ALA A 34 11.86 0.09 9.20
N SER A 35 11.83 1.43 9.26
CA SER A 35 12.72 2.20 10.12
C SER A 35 12.40 1.97 11.60
N SER A 36 11.11 2.00 11.97
CA SER A 36 10.64 1.69 13.31
C SER A 36 10.98 0.24 13.69
N TRP A 37 10.76 -0.71 12.76
CA TRP A 37 11.09 -2.11 13.00
C TRP A 37 12.61 -2.33 13.21
N ALA A 38 13.47 -1.61 12.49
CA ALA A 38 14.92 -1.70 12.66
C ALA A 38 15.40 -1.24 14.05
N VAL A 39 14.63 -0.40 14.74
CA VAL A 39 14.88 0.03 16.13
C VAL A 39 14.38 -1.02 17.12
N LEU A 40 13.18 -1.55 16.91
CA LEU A 40 12.50 -2.50 17.79
C LEU A 40 13.09 -3.91 17.71
N GLY A 41 13.05 -4.51 16.52
CA GLY A 41 13.51 -5.86 16.25
C GLY A 41 12.90 -6.93 17.18
N GLY A 42 13.62 -8.06 17.31
CA GLY A 42 13.30 -9.09 18.30
C GLY A 42 12.28 -10.16 17.85
N ASP A 43 11.56 -9.96 16.75
CA ASP A 43 10.62 -10.96 16.20
C ASP A 43 10.90 -11.26 14.71
N ALA A 44 11.30 -12.50 14.40
CA ALA A 44 11.63 -12.90 13.04
C ALA A 44 10.42 -12.95 12.10
N VAL A 45 9.21 -13.19 12.63
CA VAL A 45 7.98 -13.24 11.84
C VAL A 45 7.57 -11.84 11.41
N ILE A 46 7.63 -10.87 12.33
CA ILE A 46 7.37 -9.47 12.00
C ILE A 46 8.41 -8.94 11.02
N ALA A 47 9.70 -9.24 11.23
CA ALA A 47 10.76 -8.86 10.31
C ALA A 47 10.52 -9.40 8.88
N THR A 48 10.11 -10.66 8.77
CA THR A 48 9.79 -11.29 7.48
C THR A 48 8.58 -10.63 6.83
N ASN A 49 7.55 -10.29 7.61
CA ASN A 49 6.36 -9.62 7.09
C ASN A 49 6.68 -8.20 6.59
N VAL A 50 7.40 -7.39 7.36
CA VAL A 50 7.83 -6.04 6.96
C VAL A 50 8.65 -6.10 5.66
N GLN A 51 9.59 -7.04 5.57
CA GLN A 51 10.39 -7.22 4.35
C GLN A 51 9.52 -7.63 3.16
N ALA A 52 8.59 -8.58 3.34
CA ALA A 52 7.70 -9.02 2.27
C ALA A 52 6.83 -7.87 1.71
N GLN A 53 6.35 -6.97 2.57
CA GLN A 53 5.62 -5.78 2.13
C GLN A 53 6.50 -4.86 1.27
N GLN A 54 7.75 -4.63 1.68
CA GLN A 54 8.69 -3.81 0.92
C GLN A 54 9.06 -4.43 -0.44
N ASP A 55 9.28 -5.74 -0.48
CA ASP A 55 9.63 -6.47 -1.69
C ASP A 55 8.48 -6.43 -2.69
N LEU A 56 7.25 -6.76 -2.25
CA LEU A 56 6.06 -6.70 -3.10
C LEU A 56 5.80 -5.28 -3.63
N TRP A 57 6.00 -4.25 -2.80
CA TRP A 57 5.87 -2.87 -3.25
C TRP A 57 6.93 -2.50 -4.30
N ALA A 58 8.18 -2.92 -4.09
CA ALA A 58 9.26 -2.70 -5.06
C ALA A 58 8.95 -3.38 -6.40
N GLU A 59 8.41 -4.60 -6.37
CA GLU A 59 7.97 -5.32 -7.57
C GLU A 59 6.83 -4.60 -8.29
N LEU A 60 5.82 -4.12 -7.56
CA LEU A 60 4.71 -3.34 -8.14
C LEU A 60 5.22 -2.08 -8.83
N LYS A 61 6.13 -1.34 -8.21
CA LYS A 61 6.75 -0.16 -8.83
C LYS A 61 7.58 -0.52 -10.06
N ALA A 62 8.32 -1.62 -10.03
CA ALA A 62 9.10 -2.07 -11.18
C ALA A 62 8.20 -2.47 -12.37
N SER A 63 6.93 -2.82 -12.11
CA SER A 63 5.92 -3.15 -13.11
C SER A 63 5.07 -1.96 -13.58
N ALA A 64 5.38 -0.74 -13.12
CA ALA A 64 4.61 0.44 -13.49
C ALA A 64 4.63 0.68 -15.01
N ASN A 65 3.50 1.16 -15.54
CA ASN A 65 3.37 1.51 -16.96
C ASN A 65 4.20 2.77 -17.32
N ASP A 66 4.20 3.16 -18.60
CA ASP A 66 4.93 4.34 -19.08
C ASP A 66 4.50 5.67 -18.42
N ALA A 67 3.32 5.70 -17.79
CA ALA A 67 2.82 6.84 -17.02
C ALA A 67 3.21 6.80 -15.53
N GLY A 68 4.01 5.80 -15.12
CA GLY A 68 4.47 5.60 -13.74
C GLY A 68 3.40 5.07 -12.80
N THR A 69 2.32 4.48 -13.31
CA THR A 69 1.25 3.88 -12.48
C THR A 69 1.46 2.38 -12.34
N ILE A 70 1.42 1.89 -11.10
CA ILE A 70 1.50 0.46 -10.79
C ILE A 70 0.36 -0.31 -11.47
N ASN A 71 0.64 -1.55 -11.84
CA ASN A 71 -0.35 -2.38 -12.46
C ASN A 71 -1.35 -2.93 -11.42
N THR A 72 -2.60 -2.49 -11.50
CA THR A 72 -3.67 -2.94 -10.58
C THR A 72 -4.44 -4.17 -11.05
N THR A 73 -4.15 -4.68 -12.26
CA THR A 73 -4.86 -5.83 -12.84
C THR A 73 -4.07 -7.13 -12.79
N ASP A 74 -2.76 -7.09 -12.53
CA ASP A 74 -2.05 -8.30 -12.16
C ASP A 74 -2.35 -8.64 -10.69
N GLY A 75 -2.31 -9.94 -10.35
CA GLY A 75 -2.61 -10.41 -9.00
C GLY A 75 -1.68 -9.84 -7.93
N LYS A 76 -0.59 -9.15 -8.29
CA LYS A 76 0.40 -8.63 -7.34
C LYS A 76 -0.15 -7.51 -6.49
N THR A 77 -1.03 -6.67 -7.03
CA THR A 77 -1.69 -5.64 -6.23
C THR A 77 -2.53 -6.28 -5.12
N GLU A 78 -3.21 -7.38 -5.42
CA GLU A 78 -3.97 -8.14 -4.41
C GLU A 78 -3.04 -8.82 -3.40
N GLU A 79 -1.96 -9.42 -3.87
CA GLU A 79 -0.95 -10.06 -3.01
C GLU A 79 -0.33 -9.07 -2.02
N PHE A 80 0.00 -7.86 -2.49
CA PHE A 80 0.47 -6.77 -1.63
C PHE A 80 -0.57 -6.37 -0.58
N ILE A 81 -1.82 -6.12 -0.99
CA ILE A 81 -2.92 -5.76 -0.08
C ILE A 81 -3.13 -6.83 0.99
N VAL A 82 -3.16 -8.11 0.59
CA VAL A 82 -3.33 -9.24 1.52
C VAL A 82 -2.16 -9.31 2.51
N THR A 83 -0.93 -9.12 2.04
CA THR A 83 0.28 -9.15 2.88
C THR A 83 0.27 -8.04 3.92
N CYS A 84 -0.07 -6.81 3.52
CA CYS A 84 -0.22 -5.68 4.43
C CYS A 84 -1.37 -5.88 5.42
N ARG A 85 -2.50 -6.48 5.01
CA ARG A 85 -3.62 -6.76 5.92
C ARG A 85 -3.27 -7.84 6.94
N ALA A 86 -2.49 -8.85 6.56
CA ALA A 86 -2.03 -9.92 7.44
C ALA A 86 -1.14 -9.41 8.59
N SER A 87 -0.46 -8.26 8.41
CA SER A 87 0.36 -7.64 9.45
C SER A 87 -0.44 -7.23 10.69
N LYS A 88 -1.77 -7.05 10.58
CA LYS A 88 -2.65 -6.70 11.71
C LYS A 88 -2.39 -7.57 12.93
N SER A 89 -2.54 -8.87 12.78
CA SER A 89 -2.45 -9.80 13.91
C SER A 89 -1.05 -9.85 14.52
N LEU A 90 -0.03 -9.57 13.72
CA LEU A 90 1.36 -9.53 14.13
C LEU A 90 1.67 -8.25 14.91
N CYS A 91 1.27 -7.08 14.39
CA CYS A 91 1.47 -5.80 15.08
C CYS A 91 0.62 -5.73 16.36
N ASP A 92 -0.64 -6.18 16.33
CA ASP A 92 -1.53 -6.20 17.51
C ASP A 92 -0.93 -7.09 18.64
N ALA A 93 -0.39 -8.28 18.31
CA ALA A 93 0.25 -9.16 19.30
C ALA A 93 1.56 -8.60 19.89
N TYR A 94 2.29 -7.80 19.11
CA TYR A 94 3.52 -7.14 19.55
C TYR A 94 3.21 -5.97 20.49
N GLU A 95 2.18 -5.18 20.18
CA GLU A 95 1.70 -4.04 21.00
C GLU A 95 1.19 -4.49 22.38
N ASP A 96 0.52 -5.65 22.47
CA ASP A 96 0.08 -6.22 23.75
C ASP A 96 1.25 -6.62 24.68
N GLY A 97 2.44 -6.85 24.12
CA GLY A 97 3.64 -7.30 24.84
C GLY A 97 4.58 -6.18 25.29
N ASP A 98 4.52 -5.01 24.66
CA ASP A 98 5.37 -3.86 24.96
C ASP A 98 4.63 -2.54 24.64
N SER A 99 4.50 -1.68 25.65
CA SER A 99 3.81 -0.38 25.55
C SER A 99 4.77 0.80 25.38
N SER A 100 5.96 0.56 24.84
CA SER A 100 6.93 1.61 24.53
C SER A 100 6.42 2.54 23.42
N ALA A 101 6.92 3.77 23.38
CA ALA A 101 6.50 4.76 22.38
C ALA A 101 6.90 4.32 20.96
N GLU A 102 8.01 3.57 20.85
CA GLU A 102 8.51 2.99 19.63
C GLU A 102 7.57 1.91 19.08
N VAL A 103 7.00 1.07 19.96
CA VAL A 103 5.98 0.08 19.58
C VAL A 103 4.70 0.75 19.13
N GLU A 104 4.25 1.79 19.85
CA GLU A 104 3.06 2.56 19.45
C GLU A 104 3.26 3.21 18.08
N GLU A 105 4.44 3.78 17.81
CA GLU A 105 4.77 4.33 16.49
C GLU A 105 4.75 3.24 15.41
N PHE A 106 5.37 2.09 15.65
CA PHE A 106 5.35 0.98 14.71
C PHE A 106 3.92 0.49 14.43
N ALA A 107 3.12 0.26 15.48
CA ALA A 107 1.74 -0.17 15.35
C ALA A 107 0.88 0.85 14.59
N GLU A 108 1.07 2.14 14.84
CA GLU A 108 0.40 3.21 14.10
C GLU A 108 0.82 3.23 12.62
N THR A 109 2.09 3.00 12.30
CA THR A 109 2.51 2.85 10.90
C THR A 109 1.88 1.62 10.23
N CYS A 110 1.81 0.46 10.91
CA CYS A 110 1.09 -0.71 10.40
C CYS A 110 -0.40 -0.38 10.14
N ARG A 111 -1.05 0.42 11.00
CA ARG A 111 -2.45 0.85 10.82
C ARG A 111 -2.59 1.74 9.58
N GLN A 112 -1.69 2.70 9.39
CA GLN A 112 -1.70 3.60 8.24
C GLN A 112 -1.47 2.83 6.93
N THR A 113 -0.47 1.94 6.87
CA THR A 113 -0.22 1.08 5.70
C THR A 113 -1.48 0.29 5.32
N ARG A 114 -2.19 -0.29 6.30
CA ARG A 114 -3.44 -1.01 6.06
C ARG A 114 -4.59 -0.14 5.57
N ALA A 115 -4.76 1.06 6.13
CA ALA A 115 -5.78 1.99 5.66
C ALA A 115 -5.56 2.36 4.19
N LEU A 116 -4.31 2.59 3.79
CA LEU A 116 -3.94 2.82 2.39
C LEU A 116 -4.26 1.61 1.50
N CYS A 117 -4.21 0.38 2.01
CA CYS A 117 -4.60 -0.81 1.25
C CYS A 117 -6.10 -0.84 0.94
N ASP A 118 -6.95 -0.31 1.81
CA ASP A 118 -8.38 -0.19 1.55
C ASP A 118 -8.65 0.84 0.44
N ASP A 119 -7.93 1.96 0.46
CA ASP A 119 -7.97 2.94 -0.62
C ASP A 119 -7.44 2.36 -1.94
N LEU A 120 -6.34 1.60 -1.92
CA LEU A 120 -5.80 0.95 -3.10
C LEU A 120 -6.76 -0.08 -3.70
N ALA A 121 -7.44 -0.85 -2.86
CA ALA A 121 -8.48 -1.79 -3.29
C ALA A 121 -9.63 -1.04 -3.99
N MET A 122 -10.08 0.07 -3.42
CA MET A 122 -11.11 0.92 -4.01
C MET A 122 -10.66 1.49 -5.37
N MET A 123 -9.42 1.99 -5.44
CA MET A 123 -8.87 2.53 -6.68
C MET A 123 -8.73 1.46 -7.77
N LYS A 124 -8.36 0.23 -7.41
CA LYS A 124 -8.34 -0.91 -8.33
C LYS A 124 -9.73 -1.17 -8.93
N GLU A 125 -10.79 -1.15 -8.12
CA GLU A 125 -12.17 -1.34 -8.59
C GLU A 125 -12.68 -0.20 -9.47
N GLN A 126 -12.16 1.02 -9.27
CA GLN A 126 -12.57 2.22 -9.99
C GLN A 126 -11.68 2.56 -11.20
N ARG A 127 -10.78 1.66 -11.60
CA ARG A 127 -9.86 1.87 -12.75
C ARG A 127 -10.65 2.20 -14.02
N PRO A 128 -10.40 3.36 -14.67
CA PRO A 128 -11.00 3.68 -15.95
C PRO A 128 -10.50 2.77 -17.07
N ASP A 129 -11.38 2.46 -18.03
CA ASP A 129 -10.98 1.73 -19.23
C ASP A 129 -9.85 2.45 -19.99
N GLY A 130 -8.77 1.73 -20.29
CA GLY A 130 -7.63 2.22 -21.06
C GLY A 130 -6.44 2.77 -20.27
N PHE A 131 -6.42 2.59 -18.94
CA PHE A 131 -5.20 2.63 -18.13
C PHE A 131 -4.56 1.25 -18.04
#